data_AF-A0A151ITU5-F1
#
_entry.id   AF-A0A151ITU5-F1
#
_cell.length_a   1.000
_cell.length_b   1.000
_cell.length_c   1.000
_cell.angle_alpha   90.00
_cell.angle_beta   90.00
_cell.angle_gamma   90.00
#
_symmetry.space_group_name_H-M   'P 1'
#
loop_
_entity.id
_entity.type
_entity.pdbx_description
1 polymer ?
#
loop_
_entity_poly.entity_id
_entity_poly.type
_entity_poly.pdbx_seq_one_letter_code
_entity_poly.pdbx_strand_id
1 'polypeptide(L)'
;MGSLNTRQYMVIVILQYVILLFDVCINSFASFARQHPTDLLVLYVIQDFCLIIALTLLLVNFFSTYIFQRTVAVLYYYFYKRASLRIGDPRFYKSSAWVQKQLSIP
;
A
#
# COMPACT_ATOMS: atom_id res chain seq x y z
N MET A 1 -18.31 -0.42 3.82
CA MET A 1 -17.19 -0.34 2.85
C MET A 1 -17.66 -0.92 1.54
N GLY A 2 -17.96 -0.08 0.54
CA GLY A 2 -18.47 -0.54 -0.75
C GLY A 2 -17.41 -1.37 -1.46
N SER A 3 -17.74 -2.61 -1.83
CA SER A 3 -16.93 -3.40 -2.75
C SER A 3 -16.77 -2.61 -4.04
N LEU A 4 -15.56 -2.17 -4.36
CA LEU A 4 -15.24 -1.62 -5.67
C LEU A 4 -15.63 -2.67 -6.71
N ASN A 5 -16.60 -2.33 -7.54
CA ASN A 5 -17.11 -3.23 -8.56
C ASN A 5 -16.06 -3.39 -9.67
N THR A 6 -15.98 -4.54 -10.32
CA THR A 6 -14.97 -4.83 -11.36
C THR A 6 -14.91 -3.74 -12.44
N ARG A 7 -16.06 -3.12 -12.75
CA ARG A 7 -16.15 -1.98 -13.67
C ARG A 7 -15.42 -0.72 -13.17
N GLN A 8 -15.50 -0.41 -11.87
CA GLN A 8 -14.82 0.75 -11.29
C GLN A 8 -13.30 0.56 -11.32
N TYR A 9 -12.83 -0.65 -10.99
CA TYR A 9 -11.40 -0.98 -11.09
C TYR A 9 -10.89 -0.89 -12.53
N MET A 10 -11.64 -1.42 -13.51
CA MET A 10 -11.31 -1.25 -14.93
C MET A 10 -11.18 0.22 -15.32
N VAL A 11 -12.12 1.08 -14.91
CA VAL A 11 -12.08 2.51 -15.22
C VAL A 11 -10.82 3.15 -14.64
N ILE A 12 -10.45 2.82 -13.40
CA ILE A 12 -9.26 3.38 -12.76
C ILE A 12 -7.99 2.92 -13.49
N VAL A 13 -7.89 1.63 -13.86
CA VAL A 13 -6.74 1.10 -14.62
C VAL A 13 -6.64 1.72 -16.02
N ILE A 14 -7.77 1.93 -16.71
CA ILE A 14 -7.79 2.61 -18.02
C ILE A 14 -7.30 4.04 -17.88
N LEU A 15 -7.83 4.78 -16.89
CA LEU A 15 -7.43 6.16 -16.62
C LEU A 15 -5.92 6.24 -16.32
N GLN A 16 -5.39 5.26 -15.59
CA GLN A 16 -3.96 5.16 -15.28
C GLN A 16 -3.10 4.87 -16.52
N TYR A 17 -3.55 4.00 -17.41
CA TYR A 17 -2.90 3.76 -18.71
C TYR A 17 -2.90 5.01 -19.61
N VAL A 18 -3.98 5.80 -19.58
CA VAL A 18 -4.06 7.06 -20.33
C VAL A 18 -3.09 8.09 -19.78
N ILE A 19 -2.99 8.25 -18.46
CA ILE A 19 -2.01 9.14 -17.83
C ILE A 19 -0.58 8.71 -18.17
N LEU A 20 -0.29 7.41 -18.13
CA LEU A 20 1.03 6.88 -18.48
C LEU A 20 1.36 7.12 -19.96
N LEU A 21 0.38 6.95 -20.86
CA LEU A 21 0.57 7.23 -22.28
C LEU A 21 0.89 8.72 -22.51
N PHE A 22 0.17 9.61 -21.82
CA PHE A 22 0.44 11.04 -21.86
C PHE A 22 1.85 11.38 -21.38
N ASP A 23 2.27 10.79 -20.26
CA ASP A 23 3.63 10.95 -19.71
C ASP A 23 4.70 10.51 -20.72
N VAL A 24 4.55 9.32 -21.33
CA VAL A 24 5.46 8.82 -22.36
C VAL A 24 5.51 9.75 -23.58
N CYS A 25 4.39 10.34 -23.99
CA CYS A 25 4.34 11.33 -25.06
C CYS A 25 5.11 12.60 -24.70
N ILE A 26 4.91 13.16 -23.50
CA ILE A 26 5.62 14.36 -23.01
C ILE A 26 7.11 14.08 -22.89
N ASN A 27 7.49 12.93 -22.34
CA ASN A 27 8.87 12.49 -22.21
C ASN A 27 9.57 12.34 -23.59
N SER A 28 8.84 11.85 -24.59
CA SER A 28 9.34 11.78 -25.97
C SER A 28 9.49 13.18 -26.59
N PHE A 29 8.53 14.08 -26.32
CA PHE A 29 8.55 15.46 -26.77
C PHE A 29 9.68 16.28 -26.10
N ALA A 30 10.07 15.95 -24.87
CA ALA A 30 11.21 16.56 -24.20
C ALA A 30 12.53 16.37 -24.98
N SER A 31 12.67 15.28 -25.75
CA SER A 31 13.83 15.10 -26.65
C SER A 31 13.83 16.08 -27.83
N PHE A 32 12.66 16.52 -28.28
CA PHE A 32 12.50 17.53 -29.33
C PHE A 32 12.67 18.96 -28.78
N ALA A 33 12.11 19.24 -27.60
CA ALA A 33 12.20 20.53 -26.90
C ALA A 33 13.60 20.83 -26.33
N ARG A 34 14.58 19.94 -26.53
CA ARG A 34 15.96 20.07 -26.00
C ARG A 34 16.70 21.31 -26.50
N GLN A 35 16.26 21.87 -27.63
CA GLN A 35 16.79 23.11 -28.19
C GLN A 35 16.37 24.36 -27.39
N HIS A 36 15.26 24.29 -26.64
CA HIS A 36 14.70 25.39 -25.87
C HIS A 36 14.68 25.03 -24.38
N PRO A 37 15.68 25.48 -23.59
CA PRO A 37 15.84 25.05 -22.19
C PRO A 37 14.68 25.49 -21.28
N THR A 38 13.97 26.57 -21.62
CA THR A 38 12.79 27.05 -20.88
C THR A 38 11.61 26.10 -21.02
N ASP A 39 11.35 25.62 -22.23
CA ASP A 39 10.20 24.76 -22.53
C ASP A 39 10.37 23.38 -21.88
N LEU A 40 11.62 22.91 -21.85
CA LEU A 40 12.00 21.66 -21.22
C LEU A 40 11.79 21.68 -19.70
N LEU A 41 12.10 22.81 -19.04
CA LEU A 41 11.81 22.99 -17.62
C LEU A 41 10.29 22.93 -17.35
N VAL A 42 9.49 23.60 -18.16
CA VAL A 42 8.03 23.62 -18.02
C VAL A 42 7.43 22.23 -18.20
N LEU A 43 7.90 21.48 -19.21
CA LEU A 43 7.45 20.11 -19.47
C LEU A 43 7.77 19.18 -18.29
N TYR A 44 8.96 19.28 -17.69
CA TYR A 44 9.31 18.46 -16.53
C TYR A 44 8.47 18.80 -15.28
N VAL A 45 8.21 20.08 -15.03
CA VAL A 45 7.35 20.48 -13.91
C VAL A 45 5.94 19.89 -14.09
N ILE A 46 5.39 19.93 -15.30
CA ILE A 46 4.09 19.32 -15.60
C ILE A 46 4.15 17.79 -15.43
N GLN A 47 5.23 17.16 -15.89
CA GLN A 47 5.44 15.72 -15.80
C GLN A 47 5.48 15.25 -14.34
N ASP A 48 6.16 15.97 -13.45
CA ASP A 48 6.25 15.64 -12.02
C ASP A 48 4.86 15.55 -11.37
N PHE A 49 3.96 16.48 -11.70
CA PHE A 49 2.57 16.41 -11.21
C PHE A 49 1.83 15.18 -11.74
N CYS A 50 1.96 14.86 -13.03
CA CYS A 50 1.37 13.66 -13.63
C CYS A 50 1.89 12.38 -12.97
N LEU A 51 3.19 12.31 -12.69
CA LEU A 51 3.85 11.19 -12.02
C LEU A 51 3.33 11.00 -10.59
N ILE A 52 3.18 12.09 -9.82
CA ILE A 52 2.62 12.04 -8.46
C ILE A 52 1.18 11.51 -8.47
N ILE A 53 0.36 11.98 -9.41
CA ILE A 53 -1.03 11.52 -9.55
C ILE A 53 -1.07 10.03 -9.91
N ALA A 54 -0.27 9.62 -10.90
CA ALA A 54 -0.18 8.22 -11.33
C ALA A 54 0.27 7.31 -10.18
N LEU A 55 1.27 7.73 -9.39
CA LEU A 55 1.75 6.99 -8.23
C LEU A 55 0.68 6.88 -7.14
N THR A 56 -0.04 7.98 -6.86
CA THR A 56 -1.10 7.98 -5.84
C THR A 56 -2.22 7.01 -6.22
N LEU A 57 -2.67 7.04 -7.47
CA LEU A 57 -3.67 6.10 -7.98
C LEU A 57 -3.16 4.65 -7.93
N LEU A 58 -1.89 4.41 -8.29
CA LEU A 58 -1.27 3.07 -8.19
C LEU A 58 -1.33 2.54 -6.76
N LEU A 59 -0.90 3.34 -5.79
CA LEU A 59 -0.83 2.94 -4.38
C LEU A 59 -2.23 2.65 -3.81
N VAL A 60 -3.22 3.50 -4.11
CA VAL A 60 -4.61 3.28 -3.68
C VAL A 60 -5.15 1.95 -4.22
N ASN A 61 -4.94 1.66 -5.51
CA ASN A 61 -5.36 0.39 -6.11
C ASN A 61 -4.60 -0.81 -5.53
N PHE A 62 -3.30 -0.67 -5.31
CA PHE A 62 -2.48 -1.71 -4.73
C PHE A 62 -2.96 -2.09 -3.33
N PHE A 63 -3.21 -1.11 -2.46
CA PHE A 63 -3.75 -1.35 -1.12
C PHE A 63 -5.20 -1.86 -1.12
N SER A 64 -5.99 -1.46 -2.13
CA SER A 64 -7.36 -1.94 -2.30
C SER A 64 -7.42 -3.39 -2.80
N THR A 65 -6.35 -3.90 -3.39
CA THR A 65 -6.35 -5.24 -3.98
C THR A 65 -6.50 -6.33 -2.93
N TYR A 66 -7.39 -7.30 -3.20
CA TYR A 66 -7.69 -8.42 -2.31
C TYR A 66 -6.44 -9.20 -1.88
N ILE A 67 -5.47 -9.38 -2.79
CA ILE A 67 -4.19 -10.03 -2.48
C ILE A 67 -3.47 -9.31 -1.33
N PHE A 68 -3.41 -7.97 -1.36
CA PHE A 68 -2.70 -7.18 -0.35
C PHE A 68 -3.39 -7.32 1.01
N GLN A 69 -4.71 -7.18 1.04
CA GLN A 69 -5.50 -7.34 2.25
C GLN A 69 -5.34 -8.74 2.86
N ARG A 70 -5.38 -9.79 2.04
CA ARG A 70 -5.18 -11.17 2.50
C ARG A 70 -3.78 -11.40 3.02
N THR A 71 -2.75 -10.93 2.33
CA THR A 71 -1.36 -11.05 2.79
C THR A 71 -1.16 -10.36 4.13
N VAL A 72 -1.66 -9.13 4.29
CA VAL A 72 -1.58 -8.40 5.58
C VAL A 72 -2.33 -9.15 6.68
N ALA A 73 -3.53 -9.68 6.41
CA ALA A 73 -4.31 -10.44 7.39
C ALA A 73 -3.59 -11.73 7.84
N VAL A 74 -2.99 -12.47 6.92
CA VAL A 74 -2.22 -13.69 7.24
C VAL A 74 -1.00 -13.37 8.07
N LEU A 75 -0.23 -12.34 7.68
CA LEU A 75 0.93 -11.88 8.45
C LEU A 75 0.52 -11.42 9.85
N TYR A 76 -0.54 -10.63 9.95
CA TYR A 76 -1.07 -10.16 11.22
C TYR A 76 -1.45 -11.33 12.13
N TYR A 77 -2.20 -12.31 11.60
CA TYR A 77 -2.57 -13.50 12.35
C TYR A 77 -1.36 -14.32 12.80
N TYR A 78 -0.36 -14.49 11.93
CA TYR A 78 0.88 -15.18 12.26
C TYR A 78 1.63 -14.51 13.41
N PHE A 79 1.82 -13.18 13.33
CA PHE A 79 2.49 -12.42 14.39
C PHE A 79 1.69 -12.42 15.69
N TYR A 80 0.37 -12.25 15.62
CA TYR A 80 -0.51 -12.30 16.79
C TYR A 80 -0.44 -13.66 17.49
N LYS A 81 -0.56 -14.75 16.73
CA LYS A 81 -0.45 -16.11 17.28
C LYS A 81 0.91 -16.37 17.89
N ARG A 82 1.98 -15.90 17.24
CA ARG A 82 3.34 -16.03 17.78
C ARG A 82 3.51 -15.23 19.08
N ALA A 83 2.94 -14.03 19.16
CA ALA A 83 2.98 -13.21 20.36
C ALA A 83 2.16 -13.83 21.51
N SER A 84 0.95 -14.33 21.23
CA SER A 84 0.12 -14.98 22.26
C SER A 84 0.76 -16.24 22.82
N LEU A 85 1.41 -17.06 21.99
CA LEU A 85 2.17 -18.23 22.45
C LEU A 85 3.40 -17.86 23.28
N ARG A 86 4.04 -16.72 22.99
CA ARG A 86 5.19 -16.24 23.77
C ARG A 86 4.77 -15.71 25.13
N ILE A 87 3.65 -14.99 25.19
CA ILE A 87 3.09 -14.45 26.43
C ILE A 87 2.49 -15.59 27.28
N GLY A 88 1.82 -16.54 26.64
CA GLY A 88 1.18 -17.69 27.31
C GLY A 88 2.12 -18.81 27.74
N ASP A 89 3.46 -18.70 27.61
CA ASP A 89 4.37 -19.77 28.05
C ASP A 89 4.24 -19.95 29.58
N PRO A 90 3.79 -21.12 30.05
CA PRO A 90 3.53 -21.36 31.47
C PRO A 90 4.76 -21.18 32.36
N ARG A 91 5.98 -21.22 31.79
CA ARG A 91 7.23 -20.95 32.53
C ARG A 91 7.27 -19.54 33.14
N PHE A 92 6.63 -18.54 32.52
CA PHE A 92 6.60 -17.18 33.08
C PHE A 92 5.69 -17.05 34.31
N TYR A 93 4.73 -17.96 34.46
CA TYR A 93 3.69 -17.85 35.48
C TYR A 93 3.90 -18.79 36.67
N LYS A 94 4.77 -19.82 36.55
CA LYS A 94 5.04 -20.78 37.62
C LYS A 94 5.53 -20.16 38.93
N SER A 95 6.30 -19.07 38.90
CA SER A 95 6.86 -18.42 40.11
C SER A 95 6.08 -17.18 40.59
N SER A 96 5.02 -16.77 39.88
CA SER A 96 4.31 -15.54 40.23
C SER A 96 3.27 -15.81 41.32
N ALA A 97 3.53 -15.29 42.53
CA ALA A 97 2.64 -15.41 43.68
C ALA A 97 1.22 -14.87 43.42
N TRP A 98 1.09 -13.84 42.58
CA TRP A 98 -0.20 -13.27 42.17
C TRP A 98 -1.03 -14.23 41.31
N VAL A 99 -0.42 -14.96 40.37
CA VAL A 99 -1.12 -15.90 39.48
C VAL A 99 -1.60 -17.12 40.23
N GLN A 100 -0.77 -17.66 41.13
CA GLN A 100 -1.16 -18.79 41.99
C GLN A 100 -2.37 -18.43 42.86
N LYS A 101 -2.41 -17.19 43.39
CA LYS A 101 -3.52 -16.70 44.23
C LYS A 101 -4.83 -16.53 43.45
N GLN A 102 -4.78 -16.22 42.15
CA GLN A 102 -5.98 -16.16 41.30
C GLN A 102 -6.51 -17.54 40.90
N LEU A 103 -5.63 -18.51 40.64
CA LEU A 103 -6.00 -19.88 40.28
C LEU A 103 -6.47 -20.74 41.47
N SER A 104 -6.14 -20.34 42.70
CA SER A 104 -6.55 -21.03 43.94
C SER A 104 -7.89 -20.57 44.51
N ILE A 105 -8.67 -19.76 43.78
CA ILE A 105 -10.00 -19.32 44.20
C ILE A 105 -10.99 -20.44 43.81
N PRO A 106 -11.82 -20.96 44.74
CA PRO A 106 -12.71 -22.10 44.49
C PRO A 106 -13.80 -21.82 43.47
#